data_AF-A0A1K1LES8-F1
#
_entry.id   AF-A0A1K1LES8-F1
#
_cell.length_a   1.000
_cell.length_b   1.000
_cell.length_c   1.000
_cell.angle_alpha   90.00
_cell.angle_beta   90.00
_cell.angle_gamma   90.00
#
_symmetry.space_group_name_H-M   'P 1'
#
loop_
_entity.id
_entity.type
_entity.pdbx_description
1 polymer ?
#
loop_
_entity_poly.entity_id
_entity_poly.type
_entity_poly.pdbx_seq_one_letter_code
_entity_poly.pdbx_strand_id
1 'polypeptide(L)'
;MRKDNRKFCASISVRNGEDRAKLELSPAPLHGGPEGSYRVRLARRWLDREDGVPRFFDRDGIARLAAELALCGLETPAPAPDIPCNSRVSVRRADGFFEGTWTNSDPILDYAGRWVVNVSLGGKRVFVPVEDVTVHKERRRG
;
A
#
# COMPACT_ATOMS: atom_id res chain seq x y z
N MET A 1 -0.87 45.70 5.56
CA MET A 1 -1.18 44.58 6.48
C MET A 1 -1.71 43.42 5.63
N ARG A 2 -0.98 42.30 5.50
CA ARG A 2 -1.47 41.14 4.73
C ARG A 2 -2.69 40.56 5.45
N LYS A 3 -3.81 40.43 4.75
CA LYS A 3 -5.06 39.87 5.28
C LYS A 3 -4.79 38.43 5.70
N ASP A 4 -5.04 38.11 6.97
CA ASP A 4 -4.88 36.76 7.47
C ASP A 4 -6.03 35.88 6.97
N ASN A 5 -5.85 35.25 5.82
CA ASN A 5 -6.83 34.36 5.22
C ASN A 5 -6.81 32.94 5.83
N ARG A 6 -6.17 32.74 7.00
CA ARG A 6 -6.10 31.44 7.67
C ARG A 6 -7.45 31.11 8.33
N LYS A 7 -8.33 30.44 7.57
CA LYS A 7 -9.53 29.79 8.12
C LYS A 7 -9.39 28.28 7.96
N PHE A 8 -9.05 27.60 9.04
CA PHE A 8 -9.02 26.14 9.05
C PHE A 8 -10.43 25.58 9.23
N CYS A 9 -10.85 24.69 8.34
CA CYS A 9 -12.15 24.03 8.40
C CYS A 9 -12.06 22.62 8.99
N ALA A 10 -10.88 22.00 8.99
CA ALA A 10 -10.63 20.67 9.56
C ALA A 10 -9.14 20.48 9.86
N SER A 11 -8.82 19.44 10.64
CA SER A 11 -7.43 19.01 10.86
C SER A 11 -7.33 17.50 11.06
N ILE A 12 -6.21 16.92 10.64
CA ILE A 12 -5.86 15.50 10.84
C ILE A 12 -4.57 15.47 11.65
N SER A 13 -4.52 14.67 12.72
CA SER A 13 -3.28 14.39 13.45
C SER A 13 -2.88 12.95 13.19
N VAL A 14 -1.69 12.76 12.64
CA VAL A 14 -1.07 11.45 12.43
C VAL A 14 0.04 11.29 13.46
N ARG A 15 0.05 10.14 14.13
CA ARG A 15 1.12 9.76 15.06
C ARG A 15 1.76 8.47 14.55
N ASN A 16 3.07 8.49 14.39
CA ASN A 16 3.88 7.33 14.01
C ASN A 16 4.98 7.19 15.06
N GLY A 17 4.82 6.25 15.99
CA GLY A 17 5.68 6.16 17.17
C GLY A 17 5.67 7.43 18.02
N GLU A 18 6.85 8.04 18.17
CA GLU A 18 7.05 9.31 18.89
C GLU A 18 6.79 10.54 18.01
N ASP A 19 6.80 10.37 16.68
CA ASP A 19 6.58 11.46 15.74
C ASP A 19 5.09 11.82 15.62
N ARG A 20 4.83 13.12 15.53
CA ARG A 20 3.48 13.67 15.32
C ARG A 20 3.46 14.68 14.18
N ALA A 21 2.64 14.38 13.17
CA ALA A 21 2.33 15.29 12.08
C ALA A 21 0.91 15.83 12.24
N LYS A 22 0.74 17.15 12.18
CA LYS A 22 -0.59 17.81 12.14
C LYS A 22 -0.80 18.44 10.77
N LEU A 23 -1.85 17.99 10.08
CA LEU A 23 -2.37 18.58 8.85
C LEU A 23 -3.52 19.52 9.22
N GLU A 24 -3.41 20.78 8.87
CA GLU A 24 -4.47 21.77 9.05
C GLU A 24 -5.00 22.17 7.66
N LEU A 25 -6.31 22.01 7.46
CA LEU A 25 -6.96 22.14 6.16
C LEU A 25 -7.69 23.47 6.09
N SER A 26 -7.37 24.29 5.09
CA SER A 26 -8.06 25.53 4.78
C SER A 26 -8.73 25.41 3.42
N PRO A 27 -9.97 25.88 3.21
CA PRO A 27 -10.59 25.88 1.90
C PRO A 27 -9.71 26.61 0.86
N ALA A 28 -9.44 25.96 -0.26
CA ALA A 28 -8.56 26.49 -1.31
C ALA A 28 -9.01 27.84 -1.91
N PRO A 29 -10.32 28.14 -2.07
CA PRO A 29 -10.77 29.44 -2.59
C PRO A 29 -10.28 30.65 -1.78
N LEU A 30 -10.02 30.49 -0.47
CA LEU A 30 -9.46 31.56 0.37
C LEU A 30 -8.01 31.93 0.02
N HIS A 31 -7.35 31.07 -0.77
CA HIS A 31 -5.95 31.16 -1.18
C HIS A 31 -5.82 31.21 -2.72
N GLY A 32 -6.90 31.48 -3.45
CA GLY A 32 -6.92 31.54 -4.92
C GLY A 32 -6.93 30.17 -5.61
N GLY A 33 -7.24 29.10 -4.89
CA GLY A 33 -7.37 27.76 -5.45
C GLY A 33 -8.82 27.36 -5.78
N PRO A 34 -9.02 26.18 -6.38
CA PRO A 34 -10.33 25.74 -6.86
C PRO A 34 -11.30 25.33 -5.74
N GLU A 35 -12.60 25.37 -6.03
CA GLU A 35 -13.61 24.81 -5.13
C GLU A 35 -13.45 23.30 -4.93
N GLY A 36 -13.94 22.79 -3.79
CA GLY A 36 -13.80 21.37 -3.44
C GLY A 36 -12.39 20.94 -3.03
N SER A 37 -11.39 21.84 -3.13
CA SER A 37 -10.00 21.60 -2.76
C SER A 37 -9.59 22.34 -1.48
N TYR A 38 -8.45 21.95 -0.93
CA TYR A 38 -7.92 22.48 0.31
C TYR A 38 -6.45 22.84 0.18
N ARG A 39 -6.08 23.92 0.87
CA ARG A 39 -4.71 24.28 1.16
C ARG A 39 -4.31 23.61 2.47
N VAL A 40 -3.20 22.87 2.48
CA VAL A 40 -2.76 22.07 3.64
C VAL A 40 -1.55 22.70 4.30
N ARG A 41 -1.65 22.93 5.61
CA ARG A 41 -0.51 23.31 6.46
C ARG A 41 -0.05 22.09 7.26
N LEU A 42 1.17 21.64 7.02
CA LEU A 42 1.82 20.55 7.72
C LEU A 42 2.87 21.10 8.67
N ALA A 43 2.79 20.76 9.97
CA ALA A 43 3.77 21.21 10.96
C ALA A 43 4.05 22.73 10.90
N ARG A 44 2.98 23.53 10.78
CA ARG A 44 3.00 25.01 10.67
C ARG A 44 3.59 25.57 9.37
N ARG A 45 3.90 24.73 8.38
CA ARG A 45 4.38 25.14 7.04
C ARG A 45 3.33 24.80 5.98
N TRP A 46 3.10 25.72 5.04
CA TRP A 46 2.24 25.41 3.91
C TRP A 46 2.95 24.45 2.97
N LEU A 47 2.22 23.47 2.46
CA LEU A 47 2.78 22.54 1.47
C LEU A 47 2.74 23.19 0.10
N ASP A 48 3.87 23.67 -0.40
CA ASP A 48 4.00 24.21 -1.75
C ASP A 48 4.37 23.13 -2.78
N ARG A 49 4.20 23.46 -4.05
CA ARG A 49 4.86 22.74 -5.15
C ARG A 49 6.35 23.09 -5.14
N GLU A 50 7.16 22.35 -5.90
CA GLU A 50 8.61 22.54 -5.97
C GLU A 50 9.03 23.95 -6.43
N ASP A 51 8.19 24.59 -7.25
CA ASP A 51 8.34 25.96 -7.74
C ASP A 51 7.91 27.04 -6.70
N GLY A 52 7.52 26.64 -5.50
CA GLY A 52 7.03 27.53 -4.45
C GLY A 52 5.58 28.01 -4.63
N VAL A 53 4.86 27.52 -5.64
CA VAL A 53 3.45 27.86 -5.87
C VAL A 53 2.55 27.08 -4.92
N PRO A 54 1.43 27.68 -4.45
CA PRO A 54 0.44 26.96 -3.67
C PRO A 54 -0.05 25.65 -4.30
N ARG A 55 0.28 24.52 -3.67
CA ARG A 55 -0.36 23.22 -3.86
C ARG A 55 -1.74 23.14 -3.19
N PHE A 56 -2.73 22.67 -3.94
CA PHE A 56 -4.07 22.37 -3.43
C PHE A 56 -4.33 20.87 -3.53
N PHE A 57 -5.10 20.34 -2.60
CA PHE A 57 -5.42 18.93 -2.47
C PHE A 57 -6.93 18.74 -2.47
N ASP A 58 -7.39 17.75 -3.22
CA ASP A 58 -8.74 17.20 -3.09
C ASP A 58 -8.78 16.20 -1.91
N ARG A 59 -9.94 15.55 -1.73
CA ARG A 59 -10.14 14.58 -0.63
C ARG A 59 -9.18 13.39 -0.75
N ASP A 60 -8.98 12.86 -1.95
CA ASP A 60 -8.12 11.69 -2.18
C ASP A 60 -6.65 12.04 -1.97
N GLY A 61 -6.22 13.22 -2.41
CA GLY A 61 -4.87 13.74 -2.16
C GLY A 61 -4.58 13.94 -0.68
N ILE A 62 -5.55 14.41 0.11
CA ILE A 62 -5.41 14.50 1.58
C ILE A 62 -5.32 13.11 2.19
N ALA A 63 -6.12 12.15 1.74
CA ALA A 63 -6.09 10.78 2.24
C ALA A 63 -4.73 10.11 1.96
N ARG A 64 -4.18 10.26 0.74
CA ARG A 64 -2.84 9.77 0.38
C ARG A 64 -1.76 10.42 1.23
N LEU A 65 -1.79 11.74 1.41
CA LEU A 65 -0.83 12.45 2.26
C LEU A 65 -0.88 11.98 3.72
N ALA A 66 -2.09 11.77 4.27
CA ALA A 66 -2.25 11.26 5.62
C ALA A 66 -1.70 9.82 5.74
N ALA A 67 -1.94 8.98 4.74
CA ALA A 67 -1.40 7.63 4.68
C ALA A 67 0.13 7.63 4.57
N GLU A 68 0.72 8.43 3.69
CA GLU A 68 2.19 8.58 3.59
C GLU A 68 2.81 8.95 4.94
N LEU A 69 2.24 9.95 5.64
CA LEU A 69 2.73 10.34 6.97
C LEU A 69 2.57 9.25 8.03
N ALA A 70 1.54 8.42 7.93
CA ALA A 70 1.28 7.34 8.87
C ALA A 70 2.17 6.12 8.61
N LEU A 71 2.46 5.84 7.34
CA LEU A 71 3.13 4.62 6.89
C LEU A 71 4.64 4.81 6.67
N CYS A 72 5.16 6.04 6.61
CA CYS A 72 6.57 6.32 6.29
C CYS A 72 7.60 5.63 7.20
N GLY A 73 7.21 5.25 8.42
CA GLY A 73 8.06 4.50 9.35
C GLY A 73 7.71 3.01 9.50
N LEU A 74 6.76 2.50 8.72
CA LEU A 74 6.41 1.08 8.75
C LEU A 74 7.30 0.31 7.77
N GLU A 75 7.74 -0.88 8.18
CA GLU A 75 8.44 -1.78 7.29
C GLU A 75 7.51 -2.19 6.14
N THR A 76 7.98 -1.96 4.91
CA THR A 76 7.32 -2.53 3.73
C THR A 76 7.40 -4.06 3.85
N PRO A 77 6.28 -4.79 3.72
CA PRO A 77 6.32 -6.25 3.71
C PRO A 77 7.32 -6.77 2.68
N ALA A 78 7.96 -7.91 2.97
CA ALA A 78 8.82 -8.57 2.00
C ALA A 78 8.08 -8.72 0.67
N PRO A 79 8.73 -8.47 -0.48
CA PRO A 79 8.06 -8.49 -1.77
C PRO A 79 7.43 -9.85 -2.04
N ALA A 80 6.39 -9.86 -2.89
CA ALA A 80 5.77 -11.09 -3.35
C ALA A 80 6.84 -11.99 -4.00
N PRO A 81 6.88 -13.29 -3.66
CA PRO A 81 7.80 -14.23 -4.29
C PRO A 81 7.47 -14.40 -5.78
N ASP A 82 8.47 -14.77 -6.58
CA ASP A 82 8.29 -15.00 -8.02
C ASP A 82 7.67 -16.38 -8.28
N ILE A 83 6.38 -16.50 -7.99
CA ILE A 83 5.57 -17.69 -8.26
C ILE A 83 4.29 -17.27 -8.98
N PRO A 84 4.35 -17.02 -10.31
CA PRO A 84 3.19 -16.56 -11.06
C PRO A 84 2.02 -17.54 -10.99
N CYS A 85 0.81 -17.03 -11.22
CA CYS A 85 -0.35 -17.85 -11.53
C CYS A 85 -0.06 -18.79 -12.73
N ASN A 86 -0.70 -19.97 -12.74
CA ASN A 86 -0.49 -21.02 -13.74
C ASN A 86 0.95 -21.54 -13.84
N SER A 87 1.70 -21.51 -12.74
CA SER A 87 3.02 -22.13 -12.65
C SER A 87 2.91 -23.60 -12.27
N ARG A 88 3.71 -24.46 -12.90
CA ARG A 88 3.86 -25.85 -12.47
C ARG A 88 4.68 -25.90 -11.19
N VAL A 89 4.15 -26.52 -10.14
CA VAL A 89 4.79 -26.54 -8.82
C VAL A 89 4.75 -27.93 -8.19
N SER A 90 5.62 -28.18 -7.23
CA SER A 90 5.51 -29.26 -6.26
C SER A 90 5.23 -28.66 -4.89
N VAL A 91 4.21 -29.16 -4.20
CA VAL A 91 3.88 -28.74 -2.84
C VAL A 91 4.31 -29.81 -1.85
N ARG A 92 5.07 -29.43 -0.83
CA ARG A 92 5.40 -30.29 0.30
C ARG A 92 4.17 -30.44 1.21
N ARG A 93 3.70 -31.66 1.38
CA ARG A 93 2.61 -32.00 2.28
C ARG A 93 3.12 -32.22 3.71
N ALA A 94 2.19 -32.22 4.68
CA ALA A 94 2.49 -32.44 6.09
C ALA A 94 3.13 -33.83 6.37
N ASP A 95 2.86 -34.83 5.52
CA ASP A 95 3.47 -36.16 5.57
C ASP A 95 4.91 -36.20 5.00
N GLY A 96 5.43 -35.06 4.54
CA GLY A 96 6.77 -34.94 3.95
C GLY A 96 6.85 -35.29 2.46
N PHE A 97 5.77 -35.77 1.85
CA PHE A 97 5.74 -36.07 0.41
C PHE A 97 5.47 -34.82 -0.41
N PHE A 98 5.91 -34.85 -1.67
CA PHE A 98 5.66 -33.78 -2.63
C PHE A 98 4.55 -34.17 -3.61
N GLU A 99 3.58 -33.27 -3.80
CA GLU A 99 2.53 -33.41 -4.80
C GLU A 99 2.71 -32.39 -5.91
N GLY A 100 2.75 -32.85 -7.17
CA GLY A 100 2.86 -31.97 -8.34
C GLY A 100 1.51 -31.38 -8.74
N THR A 101 1.41 -30.05 -8.79
CA THR A 101 0.18 -29.31 -9.11
C THR A 101 0.46 -28.01 -9.88
N TRP A 102 -0.54 -27.15 -10.00
CA TRP A 102 -0.49 -25.83 -10.62
C TRP A 102 -0.99 -24.76 -9.66
N THR A 103 -0.37 -23.58 -9.71
CA THR A 103 -0.89 -22.39 -9.02
C THR A 103 -2.09 -21.81 -9.77
N ASN A 104 -3.03 -21.22 -9.02
CA ASN A 104 -4.27 -20.63 -9.54
C ASN A 104 -4.39 -19.14 -9.18
N SER A 105 -3.41 -18.61 -8.47
CA SER A 105 -3.27 -17.21 -8.13
C SER A 105 -1.79 -16.85 -8.16
N ASP A 106 -1.51 -15.56 -8.30
CA ASP A 106 -0.23 -15.00 -7.85
C ASP A 106 -0.14 -15.13 -6.31
N PRO A 107 1.04 -14.92 -5.71
CA PRO A 107 1.19 -14.99 -4.26
C PRO A 107 0.37 -13.89 -3.59
N ILE A 108 -0.29 -14.26 -2.51
CA ILE A 108 -1.14 -13.38 -1.70
C ILE A 108 -0.55 -13.34 -0.30
N LEU A 109 -0.46 -12.15 0.28
CA LEU A 109 -0.08 -11.97 1.67
C LEU A 109 -1.32 -12.20 2.53
N ASP A 110 -1.29 -13.21 3.40
CA ASP A 110 -2.41 -13.50 4.30
C ASP A 110 -2.46 -12.53 5.50
N TYR A 111 -3.48 -12.67 6.34
CA TYR A 111 -3.66 -11.82 7.52
C TYR A 111 -2.59 -12.02 8.60
N ALA A 112 -1.82 -13.12 8.53
CA ALA A 112 -0.69 -13.40 9.40
C ALA A 112 0.65 -12.88 8.83
N GLY A 113 0.62 -12.20 7.68
CA GLY A 113 1.81 -11.67 7.01
C GLY A 113 2.65 -12.75 6.32
N ARG A 114 2.06 -13.91 6.00
CA ARG A 114 2.73 -15.00 5.27
C ARG A 114 2.28 -15.01 3.82
N TRP A 115 3.23 -15.24 2.92
CA TRP A 115 2.94 -15.41 1.50
C TRP A 115 2.36 -16.81 1.27
N VAL A 116 1.17 -16.86 0.67
CA VAL A 116 0.48 -18.09 0.29
C VAL A 116 0.15 -18.07 -1.20
N VAL A 117 0.02 -19.25 -1.80
CA VAL A 117 -0.47 -19.38 -3.19
C VAL A 117 -1.65 -20.34 -3.23
N ASN A 118 -2.64 -20.07 -4.08
CA ASN A 118 -3.73 -21.02 -4.31
C ASN A 118 -3.26 -22.14 -5.24
N VAL A 119 -3.46 -23.39 -4.86
CA VAL A 119 -3.09 -24.59 -5.65
C VAL A 119 -4.24 -25.60 -5.73
N SER A 120 -4.14 -26.52 -6.69
CA SER A 120 -5.07 -27.65 -6.83
C SER A 120 -4.53 -28.92 -6.18
N LEU A 121 -4.92 -29.24 -4.94
CA LEU A 121 -4.49 -30.47 -4.28
C LEU A 121 -5.69 -31.37 -4.03
N GLY A 122 -5.59 -32.65 -4.42
CA GLY A 122 -6.68 -33.63 -4.22
C GLY A 122 -8.04 -33.20 -4.77
N GLY A 123 -8.06 -32.47 -5.91
CA GLY A 123 -9.30 -31.95 -6.52
C GLY A 123 -9.90 -30.72 -5.84
N LYS A 124 -9.23 -30.12 -4.86
CA LYS A 124 -9.68 -28.92 -4.13
C LYS A 124 -8.74 -27.75 -4.38
N ARG A 125 -9.27 -26.53 -4.24
CA ARG A 125 -8.48 -25.29 -4.18
C ARG A 125 -8.08 -25.04 -2.73
N VAL A 126 -6.79 -24.99 -2.46
CA VAL A 126 -6.25 -24.74 -1.13
C VAL A 126 -5.16 -23.70 -1.19
N PHE A 127 -5.07 -22.86 -0.17
CA PHE A 127 -3.95 -21.94 0.01
C PHE A 127 -2.85 -22.65 0.78
N VAL A 128 -1.63 -22.62 0.25
CA VAL A 128 -0.45 -23.23 0.88
C VAL A 128 0.63 -22.19 1.07
N PRO A 129 1.41 -22.26 2.16
CA PRO A 129 2.55 -21.37 2.37
C PRO A 129 3.56 -21.49 1.23
N VAL A 130 4.13 -20.36 0.79
CA VAL A 130 5.12 -20.36 -0.30
C VAL A 130 6.37 -21.18 0.06
N GLU A 131 6.75 -21.23 1.34
CA GLU A 131 7.87 -22.05 1.82
C GLU A 131 7.71 -23.55 1.57
N ASP A 132 6.47 -24.02 1.36
CA ASP A 132 6.16 -25.40 1.01
C ASP A 132 6.07 -25.62 -0.52
N VAL A 133 6.33 -24.60 -1.34
CA VAL A 133 6.15 -24.64 -2.80
C VAL A 133 7.49 -24.57 -3.53
N THR A 134 7.73 -25.55 -4.40
CA THR A 134 8.86 -25.54 -5.35
C THR A 134 8.36 -25.32 -6.77
N VAL A 135 8.82 -24.24 -7.42
CA VAL A 135 8.45 -23.92 -8.81
C VAL A 135 9.33 -24.69 -9.80
N HIS A 136 8.69 -25.34 -10.77
CA HIS A 136 9.38 -25.99 -11.87
C HIS A 136 9.38 -25.05 -13.08
N LYS A 137 10.57 -24.60 -13.49
CA LYS A 137 10.72 -23.88 -14.76
C LYS A 137 10.21 -24.79 -15.88
N GLU A 138 9.34 -24.26 -16.73
CA GLU A 138 8.85 -24.95 -17.90
C GLU A 138 10.06 -25.41 -18.74
N ARG A 139 10.29 -26.73 -18.82
CA ARG A 139 11.17 -27.27 -19.84
C ARG A 139 10.44 -27.06 -21.16
N ARG A 140 10.83 -26.01 -21.91
CA ARG A 140 10.47 -25.89 -23.33
C ARG A 140 10.83 -27.22 -23.99
N ARG A 141 9.82 -28.03 -24.34
CA ARG A 141 10.02 -29.15 -25.24
C ARG A 141 10.27 -28.54 -26.61
N GLY A 142 11.49 -28.71 -27.11
CA GLY A 142 11.82 -28.49 -28.52
C GLY A 142 11.13 -29.53 -29.40
#